data_AF-A0A392UW12-F1
#
_entry.id   AF-A0A392UW12-F1
#
_cell.length_a   1.000
_cell.length_b   1.000
_cell.length_c   1.000
_cell.angle_alpha   90.00
_cell.angle_beta   90.00
_cell.angle_gamma   90.00
#
_symmetry.space_group_name_H-M   'P 1'
#
loop_
_entity.id
_entity.type
_entity.pdbx_description
1 polymer ?
#
loop_
_entity_poly.entity_id
_entity_poly.type
_entity_poly.pdbx_seq_one_letter_code
_entity_poly.pdbx_strand_id
1 'polypeptide(L)' 'MVLTKMREVAEKFLMSTVKNVVVNVPAYFNDSQRKATIDAGTIAGLNVIRI' A
#
# COMPACT_ATOMS: atom_id res chain seq x y z
N MET A 1 7.52 6.35 7.58
CA MET A 1 6.47 6.14 6.56
C MET A 1 5.61 4.95 6.95
N VAL A 2 4.28 5.08 6.92
CA VAL A 2 3.35 4.06 7.45
C VAL A 2 3.33 2.77 6.61
N LEU A 3 3.21 2.88 5.28
CA LEU A 3 3.13 1.70 4.40
C LEU A 3 4.40 0.85 4.44
N THR A 4 5.58 1.47 4.49
CA THR A 4 6.86 0.76 4.67
C THR A 4 6.87 -0.05 5.97
N LYS A 5 6.36 0.55 7.07
CA LYS A 5 6.29 -0.13 8.36
C LYS A 5 5.32 -1.31 8.34
N MET A 6 4.17 -1.16 7.69
CA MET A 6 3.19 -2.24 7.54
C MET A 6 3.75 -3.40 6.70
N ARG A 7 4.51 -3.10 5.64
CA ARG A 7 5.24 -4.12 4.87
C ARG A 7 6.22 -4.89 5.75
N GLU A 8 7.08 -4.20 6.50
CA GLU A 8 8.05 -4.85 7.40
C GLU A 8 7.39 -5.78 8.41
N VAL A 9 6.25 -5.38 8.98
CA VAL A 9 5.49 -6.21 9.93
C VAL A 9 4.96 -7.46 9.25
N ALA A 10 4.36 -7.31 8.06
CA ALA A 10 3.85 -8.44 7.29
C ALA A 10 4.96 -9.39 6.84
N GLU A 11 6.09 -8.87 6.36
CA GLU A 11 7.25 -9.68 5.93
C GLU A 11 7.89 -10.45 7.10
N LYS A 12 7.97 -9.83 8.29
CA LYS A 12 8.43 -10.53 9.50
C LYS A 12 7.50 -11.66 9.92
N PHE A 13 6.20 -11.47 9.78
CA PHE A 13 5.21 -12.50 10.14
C PHE A 13 5.20 -13.66 9.12
N LEU A 14 5.24 -13.33 7.83
CA LEU A 14 5.16 -14.32 6.75
C LEU A 14 6.51 -14.99 6.43
N MET A 15 7.63 -14.43 6.92
CA MET A 15 8.99 -14.83 6.56
C MET A 15 9.23 -14.84 5.03
N SER A 16 8.51 -13.98 4.31
CA SER A 16 8.54 -13.85 2.85
C SER A 16 8.41 -12.39 2.43
N THR A 17 8.88 -12.07 1.23
CA THR A 17 8.75 -10.71 0.68
C THR A 17 7.29 -10.40 0.31
N VAL A 18 6.84 -9.19 0.61
CA VAL A 18 5.47 -8.73 0.31
C VAL A 18 5.54 -7.66 -0.77
N LYS A 19 5.08 -8.01 -1.97
CA LYS A 19 5.14 -7.13 -3.14
C LYS A 19 3.78 -6.60 -3.58
N ASN A 20 2.72 -7.40 -3.45
CA ASN A 20 1.39 -7.09 -3.96
C ASN A 20 0.43 -6.80 -2.81
N VAL A 21 -0.32 -5.71 -2.87
CA VAL A 21 -1.18 -5.26 -1.77
C VAL A 21 -2.52 -4.72 -2.25
N VAL A 22 -3.50 -4.75 -1.34
CA VAL A 22 -4.78 -4.05 -1.45
C VAL A 22 -4.81 -3.00 -0.32
N VAL A 23 -5.15 -1.76 -0.65
CA VAL A 23 -5.13 -0.64 0.31
C VAL A 23 -6.50 0.01 0.31
N ASN A 24 -7.23 0.01 1.43
CA ASN A 24 -8.54 0.65 1.44
C ASN A 24 -8.43 2.19 1.38
N VAL A 25 -9.40 2.82 0.72
CA VAL A 25 -9.58 4.29 0.76
C VAL A 25 -11.02 4.66 1.11
N PRO A 26 -11.26 5.84 1.71
CA PRO A 26 -12.61 6.32 1.95
C PRO A 26 -13.42 6.44 0.65
N ALA A 27 -14.73 6.14 0.73
CA ALA A 27 -15.61 6.17 -0.44
C ALA A 27 -15.66 7.56 -1.12
N TYR A 28 -15.50 8.63 -0.35
CA TYR A 28 -15.53 10.01 -0.82
C TYR A 28 -14.21 10.53 -1.41
N PHE A 29 -13.17 9.69 -1.51
CA PHE A 29 -11.92 10.10 -2.16
C PHE A 29 -12.16 10.36 -3.65
N ASN A 30 -11.71 11.53 -4.10
CA ASN A 30 -11.66 11.87 -5.51
C ASN A 30 -10.50 11.15 -6.22
N ASP A 31 -10.46 11.23 -7.55
CA ASP A 31 -9.46 10.53 -8.36
C ASP A 31 -8.01 10.92 -8.02
N SER A 32 -7.77 12.19 -7.67
CA SER A 32 -6.43 12.65 -7.29
C SER A 32 -5.97 12.05 -5.96
N GLN A 33 -6.85 11.99 -4.96
CA GLN A 33 -6.56 11.36 -3.66
C GLN A 33 -6.37 9.84 -3.79
N ARG A 34 -7.19 9.20 -4.63
CA ARG A 34 -7.04 7.78 -5.00
C ARG A 34 -5.68 7.51 -5.64
N LYS A 35 -5.29 8.32 -6.63
CA LYS A 35 -3.99 8.20 -7.30
C LYS A 35 -2.83 8.46 -6.35
N ALA A 36 -2.92 9.48 -5.50
CA ALA A 36 -1.91 9.76 -4.48
C ALA A 36 -1.71 8.58 -3.52
N THR A 37 -2.76 7.82 -3.22
CA THR A 37 -2.68 6.61 -2.37
C THR A 37 -1.95 5.47 -3.11
N ILE A 38 -2.21 5.28 -4.40
CA ILE A 38 -1.47 4.32 -5.24
C ILE A 38 0.00 4.71 -5.36
N ASP A 39 0.29 5.99 -5.57
CA ASP A 39 1.65 6.53 -5.65
C ASP A 39 2.39 6.34 -4.32
N ALA A 40 1.73 6.55 -3.18
CA ALA A 40 2.29 6.26 -1.87
C ALA A 40 2.66 4.77 -1.71
N GLY A 41 1.85 3.86 -2.25
CA GLY A 41 2.17 2.43 -2.33
C GLY A 41 3.42 2.17 -3.18
N THR A 42 3.51 2.79 -4.35
CA THR A 42 4.67 2.70 -5.24
C THR A 42 5.95 3.20 -4.58
N ILE A 43 5.90 4.35 -3.91
CA ILE A 43 7.03 4.92 -3.14
C ILE A 43 7.46 3.98 -2.01
N ALA A 44 6.52 3.25 -1.41
CA ALA A 44 6.81 2.23 -0.40
C ALA A 44 7.34 0.91 -1.00
N GLY A 45 7.50 0.80 -2.32
CA GLY A 45 7.94 -0.41 -3.01
C GLY A 45 6.87 -1.50 -3.09
N LEU A 46 5.60 -1.12 -3.03
CA LEU A 46 4.45 -2.02 -3.08
C LEU A 46 3.67 -1.82 -4.39
N ASN A 47 3.26 -2.92 -5.01
CA ASN A 47 2.33 -2.93 -6.13
C ASN A 47 0.89 -2.94 -5.61
N VAL A 48 0.18 -1.82 -5.74
CA VAL A 48 -1.21 -1.68 -5.31
C VAL A 48 -2.13 -2.25 -6.38
N ILE A 49 -2.68 -3.45 -6.15
CA ILE A 49 -3.58 -4.15 -7.08
C ILE A 49 -4.97 -3.49 -7.09
N ARG A 50 -5.40 -3.00 -5.92
CA ARG A 50 -6.73 -2.40 -5.73
C ARG A 50 -6.72 -1.40 -4.58
N ILE A 51 -7.55 -0.36 -4.74
CA ILE A 51 -7.95 0.58 -3.69
C ILE A 51 -9.46 0.62 -3.49
#